data_AF-A0A662JS48-F1
#
_entry.id   AF-A0A662JS48-F1
#
_cell.length_a   1.000
_cell.length_b   1.000
_cell.length_c   1.000
_cell.angle_alpha   90.00
_cell.angle_beta   90.00
_cell.angle_gamma   90.00
#
_symmetry.space_group_name_H-M   'P 1'
#
loop_
_entity.id
_entity.type
_entity.pdbx_description
1 polymer ?
#
loop_
_entity_poly.entity_id
_entity_poly.type
_entity_poly.pdbx_seq_one_letter_code
_entity_poly.pdbx_strand_id
1 'polypeptide(L)'
;PALQGIKQSLAELDIHFDRFVPESQFVKDKSVDKVVEALKKTEYTGKEDGAWYIDLKPFGVSGRNTKFFFTRSDGTTLYATRDVAYHLWKAKHADILINVLGEDHKLEAKQVEIALKLIGAETIPKAVFYSFVTLPGGKMSTRRGRVVYLDDLIDEAVARAFEEVKKRRGNELTEEKIKHIAKLVGLGSIRYNILKIQPEKDIVFKWEDALNFEGYSAPFVQYAHARASSILRKMPSPGKEDVKPLTHQQEIALVKLLARFPDVIKEACGNNRPNLVANYLYDLAAQFNQFYRDCPVIKAENKKLRDARLALVQATSITLRNGLYLLGISAPEEM
;
A
#
# COMPACT_ATOMS: atom_id res chain seq x y z
N PRO A 1 21.04 -16.34 2.89
CA PRO A 1 20.04 -16.78 3.91
C PRO A 1 19.03 -15.69 4.29
N ALA A 2 19.44 -14.57 4.90
CA ALA A 2 18.50 -13.55 5.42
C ALA A 2 17.63 -12.89 4.33
N LEU A 3 18.23 -12.41 3.24
CA LEU A 3 17.49 -11.81 2.13
C LEU A 3 16.49 -12.77 1.48
N GLN A 4 16.80 -14.06 1.44
CA GLN A 4 15.91 -15.08 0.87
C GLN A 4 14.66 -15.26 1.75
N GLY A 5 14.83 -15.30 3.07
CA GLY A 5 13.70 -15.33 4.02
C GLY A 5 12.81 -14.09 3.87
N ILE A 6 13.41 -12.89 3.83
CA ILE A 6 12.66 -11.64 3.63
C ILE A 6 11.83 -11.68 2.33
N LYS A 7 12.41 -12.16 1.23
CA LYS A 7 11.69 -12.30 -0.04
C LYS A 7 10.52 -13.27 0.06
N GLN A 8 10.67 -14.37 0.81
CA GLN A 8 9.61 -15.34 0.99
C GLN A 8 8.43 -14.72 1.75
N SER A 9 8.67 -14.09 2.90
CA SER A 9 7.63 -13.42 3.70
C SER A 9 6.92 -12.33 2.90
N LEU A 10 7.65 -11.54 2.11
CA LEU A 10 7.08 -10.48 1.28
C LEU A 10 6.26 -11.03 0.11
N ALA A 11 6.67 -12.14 -0.49
CA ALA A 11 5.92 -12.80 -1.56
C ALA A 11 4.56 -13.34 -1.07
N GLU A 12 4.46 -13.75 0.21
CA GLU A 12 3.15 -14.13 0.78
C GLU A 12 2.15 -12.97 0.82
N LEU A 13 2.65 -11.74 0.89
CA LEU A 13 1.84 -10.52 0.84
C LEU A 13 1.79 -9.90 -0.56
N ASP A 14 2.12 -10.65 -1.62
CA ASP A 14 2.13 -10.15 -3.01
C ASP A 14 3.07 -8.94 -3.21
N ILE A 15 4.23 -8.98 -2.54
CA ILE A 15 5.28 -7.96 -2.66
C ILE A 15 6.51 -8.58 -3.33
N HIS A 16 6.83 -8.09 -4.51
CA HIS A 16 7.96 -8.55 -5.32
C HIS A 16 8.91 -7.40 -5.64
N PHE A 17 10.21 -7.67 -5.61
CA PHE A 17 11.26 -6.71 -5.91
C PHE A 17 12.09 -7.21 -7.08
N ASP A 18 12.26 -6.37 -8.10
CA ASP A 18 13.09 -6.68 -9.27
C ASP A 18 14.59 -6.65 -8.93
N ARG A 19 14.98 -5.74 -8.03
CA ARG A 19 16.39 -5.49 -7.73
C ARG A 19 16.63 -5.14 -6.27
N PHE A 20 17.71 -5.70 -5.72
CA PHE A 20 18.28 -5.33 -4.44
C PHE A 20 19.64 -4.69 -4.67
N VAL A 21 19.78 -3.43 -4.30
CA VAL A 21 21.03 -2.65 -4.49
C VAL A 21 21.69 -2.48 -3.13
N PRO A 22 22.80 -3.18 -2.85
CA PRO A 22 23.45 -3.07 -1.56
C PRO A 22 24.23 -1.76 -1.46
N GLU A 23 24.08 -1.06 -0.34
CA GLU A 23 24.79 0.18 -0.03
C GLU A 23 26.32 0.03 -0.16
N SER A 24 26.85 -1.14 0.19
CA SER A 24 28.29 -1.47 0.08
C SER A 24 28.84 -1.36 -1.35
N GLN A 25 27.99 -1.42 -2.37
CA GLN A 25 28.39 -1.23 -3.76
C GLN A 25 29.00 0.16 -3.96
N PHE A 26 28.33 1.21 -3.46
CA PHE A 26 28.74 2.61 -3.65
C PHE A 26 30.00 2.99 -2.87
N VAL A 27 30.27 2.26 -1.79
CA VAL A 27 31.53 2.38 -1.03
C VAL A 27 32.66 1.73 -1.83
N LYS A 28 32.46 0.52 -2.35
CA LYS A 28 33.48 -0.23 -3.10
C LYS A 28 33.85 0.43 -4.42
N ASP A 29 32.88 0.99 -5.14
CA ASP A 29 33.11 1.66 -6.43
C ASP A 29 33.53 3.14 -6.30
N LYS A 30 33.70 3.62 -5.06
CA LYS A 30 34.09 5.00 -4.72
C LYS A 30 33.10 6.07 -5.18
N SER A 31 31.85 5.72 -5.50
CA SER A 31 30.81 6.71 -5.81
C SER A 31 30.54 7.63 -4.62
N VAL A 32 30.61 7.10 -3.39
CA VAL A 32 30.43 7.91 -2.18
C VAL A 32 31.58 8.92 -2.01
N ASP A 33 32.82 8.54 -2.33
CA ASP A 33 33.98 9.45 -2.26
C ASP A 33 33.79 10.65 -3.21
N LYS A 34 33.25 10.41 -4.41
CA LYS A 34 32.92 11.48 -5.36
C LYS A 34 31.86 12.43 -4.80
N VAL A 35 30.87 11.90 -4.09
CA VAL A 35 29.85 12.72 -3.40
C VAL A 35 30.50 13.57 -2.32
N VAL A 36 31.38 12.98 -1.50
CA VAL A 36 32.11 13.72 -0.44
C VAL A 36 32.91 14.87 -1.03
N GLU A 37 33.68 14.62 -2.10
CA GLU A 37 34.49 15.66 -2.75
C GLU A 37 33.65 16.73 -3.46
N ALA A 38 32.50 16.36 -4.02
CA ALA A 38 31.56 17.32 -4.58
C ALA A 38 30.94 18.21 -3.49
N LEU A 39 30.49 17.61 -2.38
CA LEU A 39 29.93 18.34 -1.26
C LEU A 39 30.94 19.31 -0.64
N LYS A 40 32.20 18.89 -0.44
CA LYS A 40 33.27 19.75 0.11
C LYS A 40 33.51 21.04 -0.68
N LYS A 41 33.17 21.07 -1.96
CA LYS A 41 33.35 22.24 -2.84
C LYS A 41 32.19 23.24 -2.76
N THR A 42 31.12 22.90 -2.05
CA THR A 42 29.97 23.79 -1.87
C THR A 42 30.28 24.87 -0.84
N GLU A 43 29.73 26.07 -1.04
CA GLU A 43 29.89 27.20 -0.12
C GLU A 43 29.27 26.95 1.27
N TYR A 44 28.39 25.95 1.39
CA TYR A 44 27.70 25.57 2.62
C TYR A 44 28.50 24.59 3.48
N THR A 45 29.71 24.23 3.06
CA THR A 45 30.52 23.23 3.77
C THR A 45 31.24 23.85 4.96
N GLY A 46 31.13 23.17 6.10
CA GLY A 46 31.94 23.42 7.29
C GLY A 46 32.68 22.18 7.77
N LYS A 47 33.59 22.37 8.73
CA LYS A 47 34.31 21.29 9.40
C LYS A 47 34.26 21.51 10.91
N GLU A 48 34.02 20.45 11.66
CA GLU A 48 33.96 20.44 13.13
C GLU A 48 34.54 19.11 13.63
N ASP A 49 35.48 19.17 14.58
CA ASP A 49 36.12 18.00 15.19
C ASP A 49 36.64 16.95 14.18
N GLY A 50 37.16 17.43 13.05
CA GLY A 50 37.66 16.57 11.97
C GLY A 50 36.60 16.10 10.97
N ALA A 51 35.31 16.20 11.30
CA ALA A 51 34.19 15.79 10.48
C ALA A 51 33.67 16.94 9.59
N TRP A 52 33.34 16.63 8.34
CA TRP A 52 32.75 17.58 7.41
C TRP A 52 31.23 17.56 7.46
N TYR A 53 30.63 18.74 7.38
CA TYR A 53 29.17 18.93 7.36
C TYR A 53 28.72 19.97 6.34
N ILE A 54 27.44 19.89 5.95
CA ILE A 54 26.73 20.96 5.23
C ILE A 54 25.88 21.75 6.23
N ASP A 55 25.99 23.08 6.22
CA ASP A 55 25.07 23.96 6.94
C ASP A 55 23.72 24.02 6.23
N LEU A 56 22.70 23.52 6.90
CA LEU A 56 21.34 23.42 6.39
C LEU A 56 20.48 24.64 6.73
N LYS A 57 20.97 25.58 7.57
CA LYS A 57 20.21 26.79 7.95
C LYS A 57 19.68 27.58 6.73
N PRO A 58 20.48 27.79 5.66
CA PRO A 58 20.01 28.52 4.49
C PRO A 58 18.85 27.84 3.75
N PHE A 59 18.63 26.54 4.02
CA PHE A 59 17.59 25.72 3.38
C PHE A 59 16.35 25.55 4.26
N GLY A 60 16.20 26.36 5.31
CA GLY A 60 15.04 26.37 6.20
C GLY A 60 15.05 25.26 7.26
N VAL A 61 16.15 24.53 7.43
CA VAL A 61 16.32 23.61 8.56
C VAL A 61 16.69 24.43 9.79
N SER A 62 15.98 24.23 10.89
CA SER A 62 16.16 25.00 12.13
C SER A 62 16.42 24.08 13.34
N GLY A 63 16.78 24.68 14.47
CA GLY A 63 17.07 23.97 15.71
C GLY A 63 18.46 23.33 15.76
N ARG A 64 18.58 22.21 16.47
CA ARG A 64 19.87 21.54 16.73
C ARG A 64 20.41 20.73 15.54
N ASN A 65 19.56 20.44 14.56
CA ASN A 65 19.89 19.55 13.44
C ASN A 65 20.28 20.32 12.17
N THR A 66 20.89 21.49 12.35
CA THR A 66 21.28 22.37 11.25
C THR A 66 22.56 21.92 10.53
N LYS A 67 23.33 21.01 11.11
CA LYS A 67 24.54 20.46 10.50
C LYS A 67 24.28 19.06 9.99
N PHE A 68 24.35 18.86 8.68
CA PHE A 68 24.36 17.54 8.07
C PHE A 68 25.80 17.04 7.95
N PHE A 69 26.27 16.27 8.93
CA PHE A 69 27.58 15.62 8.83
C PHE A 69 27.55 14.52 7.77
N PHE A 70 28.46 14.63 6.79
CA PHE A 70 28.58 13.65 5.70
C PHE A 70 29.88 12.82 5.77
N THR A 71 30.73 13.11 6.75
CA THR A 71 31.88 12.27 7.14
C THR A 71 32.01 12.24 8.66
N ARG A 72 32.67 11.22 9.19
CA ARG A 72 33.16 11.16 10.57
C ARG A 72 34.57 11.75 10.66
N SER A 73 35.07 11.93 11.88
CA SER A 73 36.42 12.43 12.15
C SER A 73 37.52 11.55 11.55
N ASP A 74 37.28 10.25 11.43
CA ASP A 74 38.17 9.26 10.78
C ASP A 74 38.05 9.24 9.25
N GLY A 75 37.21 10.11 8.66
CA GLY A 75 36.95 10.19 7.23
C GLY A 75 35.91 9.19 6.70
N THR A 76 35.39 8.28 7.53
CA THR A 76 34.35 7.34 7.10
C THR A 76 33.02 8.04 6.84
N THR A 77 32.23 7.52 5.90
CA THR A 77 30.97 8.14 5.46
C THR A 77 29.78 7.67 6.29
N LEU A 78 28.79 8.55 6.45
CA LEU A 78 27.52 8.25 7.12
C LEU A 78 26.49 7.69 6.11
N TYR A 79 25.43 7.07 6.63
CA TYR A 79 24.36 6.45 5.81
C TYR A 79 23.74 7.43 4.82
N ALA A 80 23.32 8.62 5.27
CA ALA A 80 22.73 9.63 4.40
C ALA A 80 23.68 10.09 3.27
N THR A 81 25.01 10.08 3.48
CA THR A 81 25.98 10.35 2.40
C THR A 81 25.96 9.25 1.34
N ARG A 82 25.81 8.00 1.76
CA ARG A 82 25.74 6.84 0.87
C ARG A 82 24.40 6.82 0.12
N ASP A 83 23.32 7.30 0.75
CA ASP A 83 22.04 7.52 0.09
C ASP A 83 22.17 8.55 -1.03
N VAL A 84 22.92 9.65 -0.87
CA VAL A 84 23.15 10.61 -1.97
C VAL A 84 23.78 9.91 -3.18
N ALA A 85 24.81 9.08 -2.97
CA ALA A 85 25.44 8.30 -4.04
C ALA A 85 24.46 7.32 -4.70
N TYR A 86 23.64 6.64 -3.89
CA TYR A 86 22.59 5.74 -4.39
C TYR A 86 21.57 6.47 -5.28
N HIS A 87 21.13 7.67 -4.89
CA HIS A 87 20.16 8.44 -5.67
C HIS A 87 20.74 8.99 -6.97
N LEU A 88 22.00 9.43 -6.97
CA LEU A 88 22.70 9.78 -8.22
C LEU A 88 22.80 8.61 -9.19
N TRP A 89 23.03 7.40 -8.67
CA TRP A 89 23.00 6.19 -9.47
C TRP A 89 21.58 5.88 -9.96
N LYS A 90 20.57 5.94 -9.08
CA LYS A 90 19.16 5.64 -9.39
C LYS A 90 18.61 6.58 -10.46
N ALA A 91 18.96 7.87 -10.42
CA ALA A 91 18.57 8.88 -11.41
C ALA A 91 19.07 8.57 -12.83
N LYS A 92 20.15 7.78 -12.98
CA LYS A 92 20.63 7.32 -14.30
C LYS A 92 19.84 6.14 -14.85
N HIS A 93 18.94 5.57 -14.06
CA HIS A 93 18.20 4.33 -14.39
C HIS A 93 16.68 4.51 -14.27
N ALA A 94 16.18 5.72 -13.98
CA ALA A 94 14.77 5.99 -13.81
C ALA A 94 14.45 7.48 -14.01
N ASP A 95 13.30 7.75 -14.64
CA ASP A 95 12.77 9.11 -14.81
C ASP A 95 12.05 9.62 -13.54
N ILE A 96 11.51 8.71 -12.74
CA ILE A 96 10.74 9.01 -11.52
C ILE A 96 11.35 8.26 -10.34
N LEU A 97 11.68 9.01 -9.29
CA LEU A 97 12.24 8.46 -8.06
C LEU A 97 11.24 8.70 -6.92
N ILE A 98 10.67 7.62 -6.40
CA ILE A 98 9.85 7.64 -5.18
C ILE A 98 10.58 6.84 -4.09
N ASN A 99 10.66 7.42 -2.90
CA ASN A 99 11.18 6.76 -1.70
C ASN A 99 10.05 6.59 -0.71
N VAL A 100 9.75 5.35 -0.34
CA VAL A 100 8.78 5.02 0.71
C VAL A 100 9.56 4.80 2.00
N LEU A 101 9.36 5.69 2.98
CA LEU A 101 10.13 5.74 4.22
C LEU A 101 9.22 5.82 5.45
N GLY A 102 9.74 5.43 6.61
CA GLY A 102 9.12 5.74 7.90
C GLY A 102 9.20 7.23 8.21
N GLU A 103 8.24 7.76 8.97
CA GLU A 103 8.19 9.18 9.32
C GLU A 103 9.38 9.68 10.15
N ASP A 104 10.09 8.77 10.81
CA ASP A 104 11.34 9.02 11.54
C ASP A 104 12.49 9.41 10.62
N HIS A 105 12.39 9.14 9.32
CA HIS A 105 13.39 9.51 8.30
C HIS A 105 13.14 10.87 7.63
N LYS A 106 12.20 11.69 8.12
CA LYS A 106 11.86 12.99 7.52
C LYS A 106 13.06 13.93 7.43
N LEU A 107 13.90 13.97 8.46
CA LEU A 107 15.07 14.84 8.49
C LEU A 107 16.15 14.33 7.52
N GLU A 108 16.46 13.05 7.56
CA GLU A 108 17.46 12.41 6.70
C GLU A 108 17.09 12.56 5.22
N ALA A 109 15.82 12.33 4.87
CA ALA A 109 15.32 12.55 3.52
C ALA A 109 15.51 14.01 3.08
N LYS A 110 15.28 14.98 3.99
CA LYS A 110 15.50 16.39 3.70
C LYS A 110 16.99 16.72 3.51
N GLN A 111 17.87 16.11 4.31
CA GLN A 111 19.32 16.25 4.19
C GLN A 111 19.82 15.72 2.84
N VAL A 112 19.37 14.53 2.44
CA VAL A 112 19.69 13.91 1.15
C VAL A 112 19.17 14.77 -0.01
N GLU A 113 17.94 15.29 0.09
CA GLU A 113 17.36 16.20 -0.91
C GLU A 113 18.22 17.46 -1.12
N ILE A 114 18.63 18.11 -0.03
CA ILE A 114 19.48 19.30 -0.07
C ILE A 114 20.86 18.95 -0.66
N ALA A 115 21.49 17.87 -0.19
CA ALA A 115 22.79 17.45 -0.68
C ALA A 115 22.80 17.14 -2.18
N LEU A 116 21.75 16.48 -2.69
CA LEU A 116 21.57 16.22 -4.13
C LEU A 116 21.45 17.52 -4.92
N LYS A 117 20.66 18.50 -4.44
CA LYS A 117 20.53 19.81 -5.08
C LYS A 117 21.86 20.57 -5.14
N LEU A 118 22.62 20.55 -4.04
CA LEU A 118 23.91 21.25 -3.94
C LEU A 118 24.96 20.74 -4.93
N ILE A 119 24.93 19.44 -5.23
CA ILE A 119 25.86 18.83 -6.20
C ILE A 119 25.29 18.79 -7.63
N GLY A 120 24.17 19.48 -7.88
CA GLY A 120 23.58 19.65 -9.20
C GLY A 120 22.85 18.43 -9.75
N ALA A 121 22.27 17.58 -8.89
CA ALA A 121 21.47 16.45 -9.35
C ALA A 121 20.19 16.92 -10.08
N GLU A 122 19.99 16.46 -11.31
CA GLU A 122 18.83 16.83 -12.14
C GLU A 122 17.52 16.24 -11.62
N THR A 123 17.59 15.03 -11.04
CA THR A 123 16.42 14.31 -10.54
C THR A 123 16.52 14.12 -9.04
N ILE A 124 15.50 14.58 -8.31
CA ILE A 124 15.42 14.51 -6.85
C ILE A 124 14.31 13.52 -6.47
N PRO A 125 14.56 12.58 -5.53
CA PRO A 125 13.53 11.63 -5.10
C PRO A 125 12.38 12.33 -4.37
N LYS A 126 11.15 11.95 -4.69
CA LYS A 126 9.95 12.29 -3.91
C LYS A 126 9.85 11.33 -2.72
N ALA A 127 10.03 11.84 -1.51
CA ALA A 127 9.81 11.07 -0.30
C ALA A 127 8.31 10.96 0.03
N VAL A 128 7.86 9.75 0.33
CA VAL A 128 6.52 9.43 0.85
C VAL A 128 6.74 8.79 2.22
N PHE A 129 6.17 9.42 3.24
CA PHE A 129 6.35 8.99 4.63
C PHE A 129 5.13 8.25 5.14
N TYR A 130 5.37 7.14 5.83
CA TYR A 130 4.36 6.39 6.56
C TYR A 130 4.60 6.49 8.06
N SER A 131 3.52 6.71 8.82
CA SER A 131 3.58 6.66 10.28
C SER A 131 3.69 5.22 10.80
N PHE A 132 4.03 5.08 12.08
CA PHE A 132 4.20 3.81 12.74
C PHE A 132 2.89 3.04 12.89
N VAL A 133 3.01 1.71 12.80
CA VAL A 133 1.97 0.75 13.16
C VAL A 133 2.18 0.31 14.61
N THR A 134 1.11 0.30 15.39
CA THR A 134 1.08 -0.14 16.79
C THR A 134 -0.03 -1.17 16.99
N LEU A 135 0.17 -2.10 17.92
CA LEU A 135 -0.87 -3.03 18.34
C LEU A 135 -1.54 -2.52 19.63
N PRO A 136 -2.82 -2.89 19.89
CA PRO A 136 -3.47 -2.60 21.16
C PRO A 136 -2.64 -3.23 22.31
N GLY A 137 -2.03 -2.37 23.14
CA GLY A 137 -1.06 -2.77 24.16
C GLY A 137 0.24 -1.94 24.16
N GLY A 138 0.47 -1.14 23.11
CA GLY A 138 1.55 -0.14 23.03
C GLY A 138 2.46 -0.32 21.82
N LYS A 139 3.49 0.53 21.71
CA LYS A 139 4.48 0.47 20.61
C LYS A 139 5.24 -0.85 20.62
N MET A 140 5.48 -1.41 19.43
CA MET A 140 6.44 -2.50 19.24
C MET A 140 7.81 -2.07 19.80
N SER A 141 8.40 -2.89 20.66
CA SER A 141 9.66 -2.55 21.35
C SER A 141 10.52 -3.79 21.53
N THR A 142 11.65 -3.80 20.82
CA THR A 142 12.71 -4.82 20.93
C THR A 142 13.27 -4.93 22.35
N ARG A 143 13.38 -3.79 23.05
CA ARG A 143 13.91 -3.74 24.44
C ARG A 143 12.93 -4.27 25.50
N ARG A 144 11.63 -4.34 25.20
CA ARG A 144 10.59 -4.89 26.11
C ARG A 144 10.07 -6.26 25.66
N GLY A 145 10.72 -6.92 24.69
CA GLY A 145 10.30 -8.22 24.16
C GLY A 145 8.99 -8.21 23.37
N ARG A 146 8.53 -7.03 22.92
CA ARG A 146 7.30 -6.87 22.11
C ARG A 146 7.68 -6.64 20.65
N VAL A 147 8.37 -7.60 20.05
CA VAL A 147 8.62 -7.63 18.60
C VAL A 147 7.54 -8.50 18.00
N VAL A 148 6.85 -7.99 16.99
CA VAL A 148 5.94 -8.79 16.18
C VAL A 148 6.63 -9.02 14.85
N TYR A 149 6.95 -10.28 14.56
CA TYR A 149 7.52 -10.65 13.28
C TYR A 149 6.42 -10.68 12.22
N LEU A 150 6.81 -10.42 10.97
CA LEU A 150 5.86 -10.41 9.85
C LEU A 150 5.21 -11.80 9.66
N ASP A 151 6.00 -12.85 9.79
CA ASP A 151 5.54 -14.23 9.64
C ASP A 151 4.50 -14.57 10.72
N ASP A 152 4.77 -14.23 11.99
CA ASP A 152 3.81 -14.40 13.09
C ASP A 152 2.51 -13.61 12.85
N LEU A 153 2.61 -12.40 12.29
CA LEU A 153 1.45 -11.58 11.95
C LEU A 153 0.61 -12.26 10.84
N ILE A 154 1.26 -12.82 9.82
CA ILE A 154 0.59 -13.57 8.75
C ILE A 154 -0.11 -14.80 9.31
N ASP A 155 0.60 -15.61 10.09
CA ASP A 155 0.06 -16.84 10.69
C ASP A 155 -1.15 -16.52 11.59
N GLU A 156 -1.05 -15.48 12.43
CA GLU A 156 -2.15 -15.05 13.29
C GLU A 156 -3.36 -14.56 12.47
N ALA A 157 -3.14 -13.79 11.41
CA ALA A 157 -4.21 -13.31 10.54
C ALA A 157 -4.96 -14.47 9.87
N VAL A 158 -4.23 -15.45 9.34
CA VAL A 158 -4.80 -16.63 8.67
C VAL A 158 -5.53 -17.53 9.67
N ALA A 159 -4.96 -17.77 10.86
CA ALA A 159 -5.60 -18.57 11.90
C ALA A 159 -6.93 -17.96 12.35
N ARG A 160 -6.96 -16.64 12.60
CA ARG A 160 -8.19 -15.93 12.97
C ARG A 160 -9.21 -15.90 11.83
N ALA A 161 -8.77 -15.70 10.58
CA ALA A 161 -9.64 -15.78 9.41
C ALA A 161 -10.25 -17.18 9.24
N PHE A 162 -9.49 -18.24 9.53
CA PHE A 162 -9.97 -19.62 9.46
C PHE A 162 -11.14 -19.86 10.41
N GLU A 163 -11.02 -19.45 11.68
CA GLU A 163 -12.11 -19.58 12.65
C GLU A 163 -13.37 -18.82 12.22
N GLU A 164 -13.23 -17.61 11.68
CA GLU A 164 -14.38 -16.81 11.24
C GLU A 164 -15.06 -17.41 9.98
N VAL A 165 -14.28 -17.89 9.01
CA VAL A 165 -14.83 -18.56 7.81
C VAL A 165 -15.49 -19.88 8.20
N LYS A 166 -14.86 -20.68 9.07
CA LYS A 166 -15.40 -21.96 9.56
C LYS A 166 -16.72 -21.75 10.31
N LYS A 167 -16.81 -20.71 11.14
CA LYS A 167 -18.05 -20.34 11.84
C LYS A 167 -19.18 -20.01 10.87
N ARG A 168 -18.90 -19.31 9.77
CA ARG A 168 -19.89 -18.88 8.78
C ARG A 168 -20.31 -19.97 7.81
N ARG A 169 -19.36 -20.81 7.36
CA ARG A 169 -19.55 -21.73 6.23
C ARG A 169 -19.05 -23.15 6.45
N GLY A 170 -18.73 -23.53 7.69
CA GLY A 170 -18.20 -24.85 8.04
C GLY A 170 -19.10 -26.04 7.67
N ASN A 171 -20.41 -25.81 7.54
CA ASN A 171 -21.36 -26.84 7.13
C ASN A 171 -21.48 -26.99 5.60
N GLU A 172 -20.93 -26.04 4.84
CA GLU A 172 -21.12 -25.94 3.39
C GLU A 172 -19.83 -26.19 2.60
N LEU A 173 -18.67 -25.97 3.22
CA LEU A 173 -17.36 -26.03 2.58
C LEU A 173 -16.49 -27.12 3.21
N THR A 174 -15.62 -27.73 2.40
CA THR A 174 -14.57 -28.62 2.90
C THR A 174 -13.52 -27.82 3.69
N GLU A 175 -12.83 -28.49 4.60
CA GLU A 175 -11.77 -27.85 5.39
C GLU A 175 -10.66 -27.25 4.51
N GLU A 176 -10.31 -27.92 3.41
CA GLU A 176 -9.34 -27.42 2.42
C GLU A 176 -9.78 -26.09 1.79
N LYS A 177 -11.06 -25.98 1.41
CA LYS A 177 -11.63 -24.72 0.90
C LYS A 177 -11.63 -23.62 1.95
N ILE A 178 -11.97 -23.96 3.20
CA ILE A 178 -11.95 -23.00 4.31
C ILE A 178 -10.53 -22.48 4.53
N LYS A 179 -9.52 -23.36 4.54
CA LYS A 179 -8.09 -22.98 4.64
C LYS A 179 -7.67 -22.06 3.51
N HIS A 180 -8.10 -22.34 2.29
CA HIS A 180 -7.81 -21.48 1.13
C HIS A 180 -8.43 -20.08 1.28
N ILE A 181 -9.72 -19.99 1.60
CA ILE A 181 -10.42 -18.70 1.80
C ILE A 181 -9.80 -17.93 2.97
N ALA A 182 -9.51 -18.61 4.09
CA ALA A 182 -8.87 -18.02 5.25
C ALA A 182 -7.53 -17.38 4.91
N LYS A 183 -6.72 -18.02 4.06
CA LYS A 183 -5.47 -17.44 3.58
C LYS A 183 -5.69 -16.14 2.81
N LEU A 184 -6.63 -16.14 1.86
CA LEU A 184 -6.93 -14.95 1.05
C LEU A 184 -7.48 -13.79 1.90
N VAL A 185 -8.34 -14.10 2.88
CA VAL A 185 -8.92 -13.11 3.80
C VAL A 185 -7.86 -12.57 4.75
N GLY A 186 -7.09 -13.44 5.40
CA GLY A 186 -6.05 -13.05 6.37
C GLY A 186 -5.00 -12.13 5.76
N LEU A 187 -4.44 -12.51 4.61
CA LEU A 187 -3.45 -11.69 3.88
C LEU A 187 -4.05 -10.36 3.40
N GLY A 188 -5.28 -10.40 2.86
CA GLY A 188 -6.01 -9.21 2.44
C GLY A 188 -6.25 -8.24 3.59
N SER A 189 -6.61 -8.77 4.76
CA SER A 189 -6.83 -7.99 5.98
C SER A 189 -5.58 -7.26 6.45
N ILE A 190 -4.39 -7.87 6.42
CA ILE A 190 -3.15 -7.18 6.80
C ILE A 190 -2.94 -5.97 5.90
N ARG A 191 -2.96 -6.17 4.58
CA ARG A 191 -2.69 -5.10 3.60
C ARG A 191 -3.74 -3.99 3.66
N TYR A 192 -5.02 -4.35 3.63
CA TYR A 192 -6.10 -3.38 3.60
C TYR A 192 -6.11 -2.48 4.85
N ASN A 193 -5.85 -3.05 6.03
CA ASN A 193 -5.89 -2.27 7.27
C ASN A 193 -4.76 -1.26 7.39
N ILE A 194 -3.63 -1.51 6.73
CA ILE A 194 -2.55 -0.53 6.60
C ILE A 194 -2.90 0.49 5.51
N LEU A 195 -3.30 0.01 4.33
CA LEU A 195 -3.49 0.86 3.15
C LEU A 195 -4.70 1.78 3.24
N LYS A 196 -5.74 1.46 4.02
CA LYS A 196 -6.93 2.30 4.19
C LYS A 196 -6.68 3.56 5.02
N ILE A 197 -5.56 3.62 5.74
CA ILE A 197 -5.19 4.78 6.56
C ILE A 197 -4.31 5.72 5.73
N GLN A 198 -4.50 7.03 5.92
CA GLN A 198 -3.64 8.04 5.30
C GLN A 198 -2.19 7.81 5.76
N PRO A 199 -1.18 7.89 4.87
CA PRO A 199 0.21 7.58 5.21
C PRO A 199 0.72 8.33 6.44
N GLU A 200 0.28 9.57 6.65
CA GLU A 200 0.74 10.43 7.72
C GLU A 200 0.10 10.15 9.09
N LYS A 201 -0.88 9.24 9.17
CA LYS A 201 -1.60 8.93 10.41
C LYS A 201 -1.10 7.64 11.05
N ASP A 202 -0.92 7.68 12.37
CA ASP A 202 -0.61 6.51 13.19
C ASP A 202 -1.66 5.42 12.99
N ILE A 203 -1.20 4.18 12.88
CA ILE A 203 -2.06 3.01 12.70
C ILE A 203 -2.11 2.25 14.02
N VAL A 204 -3.31 2.11 14.58
CA VAL A 204 -3.58 1.17 15.67
C VAL A 204 -4.22 -0.06 15.06
N PHE A 205 -3.44 -1.11 14.85
CA PHE A 205 -3.88 -2.32 14.20
C PHE A 205 -4.62 -3.22 15.18
N LYS A 206 -5.93 -3.39 14.99
CA LYS A 206 -6.79 -4.26 15.81
C LYS A 206 -7.32 -5.42 14.98
N TRP A 207 -7.18 -6.63 15.49
CA TRP A 207 -7.65 -7.85 14.81
C TRP A 207 -9.15 -7.84 14.54
N GLU A 208 -9.92 -7.35 15.50
CA GLU A 208 -11.38 -7.24 15.42
C GLU A 208 -11.81 -6.38 14.23
N ASP A 209 -11.17 -5.22 14.06
CA ASP A 209 -11.43 -4.33 12.92
C ASP A 209 -10.94 -4.95 11.61
N ALA A 210 -9.80 -5.66 11.67
CA ALA A 210 -9.12 -6.13 10.48
C ALA A 210 -9.86 -7.27 9.77
N LEU A 211 -10.53 -8.13 10.54
CA LEU A 211 -11.23 -9.32 10.07
C LEU A 211 -12.76 -9.15 10.07
N ASN A 212 -13.27 -7.93 10.25
CA ASN A 212 -14.70 -7.67 10.32
C ASN A 212 -15.40 -7.76 8.95
N PHE A 213 -16.23 -8.79 8.73
CA PHE A 213 -16.97 -8.99 7.46
C PHE A 213 -18.10 -7.98 7.19
N GLU A 214 -18.44 -7.13 8.16
CA GLU A 214 -19.51 -6.13 8.08
C GLU A 214 -19.00 -4.69 8.16
N GLY A 215 -17.70 -4.53 8.41
CA GLY A 215 -17.07 -3.25 8.67
C GLY A 215 -16.14 -2.77 7.56
N TYR A 216 -15.37 -1.74 7.89
CA TYR A 216 -14.42 -1.10 7.01
C TYR A 216 -13.13 -1.94 6.84
N SER A 217 -13.23 -3.09 6.14
CA SER A 217 -12.21 -4.15 6.10
C SER A 217 -12.04 -4.80 4.72
N ALA A 218 -10.97 -5.61 4.55
CA ALA A 218 -10.78 -6.43 3.37
C ALA A 218 -11.88 -7.49 3.17
N PRO A 219 -12.25 -8.31 4.17
CA PRO A 219 -13.28 -9.33 3.99
C PRO A 219 -14.63 -8.76 3.51
N PHE A 220 -15.01 -7.54 3.92
CA PHE A 220 -16.23 -6.89 3.42
C PHE A 220 -16.17 -6.64 1.90
N VAL A 221 -15.05 -6.09 1.41
CA VAL A 221 -14.85 -5.80 -0.02
C VAL A 221 -14.70 -7.09 -0.84
N GLN A 222 -13.91 -8.04 -0.34
CA GLN A 222 -13.72 -9.35 -0.97
C GLN A 222 -15.04 -10.12 -1.07
N TYR A 223 -15.89 -10.06 -0.04
CA TYR A 223 -17.19 -10.72 -0.03
C TYR A 223 -18.16 -10.11 -1.04
N ALA A 224 -18.14 -8.78 -1.22
CA ALA A 224 -18.90 -8.13 -2.29
C ALA A 224 -18.47 -8.62 -3.68
N HIS A 225 -17.16 -8.80 -3.91
CA HIS A 225 -16.64 -9.38 -5.16
C HIS A 225 -17.06 -10.84 -5.34
N ALA A 226 -16.95 -11.68 -4.30
CA ALA A 226 -17.37 -13.08 -4.34
C ALA A 226 -18.88 -13.22 -4.61
N ARG A 227 -19.70 -12.33 -4.04
CA ARG A 227 -21.15 -12.26 -4.30
C ARG A 227 -21.43 -11.91 -5.76
N ALA A 228 -20.79 -10.88 -6.31
CA ALA A 228 -20.94 -10.51 -7.72
C ALA A 228 -20.57 -11.69 -8.63
N SER A 229 -19.45 -12.36 -8.34
CA SER A 229 -18.98 -13.55 -9.06
C SER A 229 -19.99 -14.70 -9.00
N SER A 230 -20.60 -14.94 -7.83
CA SER A 230 -21.64 -15.95 -7.65
C SER A 230 -22.92 -15.67 -8.47
N ILE A 231 -23.34 -14.40 -8.55
CA ILE A 231 -24.48 -13.99 -9.40
C ILE A 231 -24.17 -14.27 -10.87
N LEU A 232 -22.99 -13.85 -11.35
CA LEU A 232 -22.56 -14.00 -12.74
C LEU A 232 -22.37 -15.47 -13.14
N ARG A 233 -21.96 -16.33 -12.20
CA ARG A 233 -21.88 -17.78 -12.40
C ARG A 233 -23.26 -18.43 -12.57
N LYS A 234 -24.29 -17.93 -11.87
CA LYS A 234 -25.67 -18.41 -12.03
C LYS A 234 -26.33 -17.87 -13.29
N MET A 235 -26.03 -16.63 -13.66
CA MET A 235 -26.59 -15.96 -14.83
C MET A 235 -25.53 -15.05 -15.44
N PRO A 236 -24.86 -15.47 -16.52
CA PRO A 236 -23.83 -14.66 -17.16
C PRO A 236 -24.36 -13.32 -17.67
N SER A 237 -23.53 -12.28 -17.56
CA SER A 237 -23.84 -10.99 -18.19
C SER A 237 -23.77 -11.11 -19.71
N PRO A 238 -24.75 -10.57 -20.45
CA PRO A 238 -24.69 -10.50 -21.91
C PRO A 238 -23.65 -9.49 -22.43
N GLY A 239 -22.98 -8.74 -21.53
CA GLY A 239 -21.94 -7.78 -21.87
C GLY A 239 -22.46 -6.35 -21.91
N LYS A 240 -22.18 -5.63 -23.01
CA LYS A 240 -22.61 -4.24 -23.17
C LYS A 240 -24.12 -4.20 -23.47
N GLU A 241 -24.87 -3.57 -22.59
CA GLU A 241 -26.33 -3.49 -22.67
C GLU A 241 -26.86 -2.06 -22.66
N ASP A 242 -28.13 -1.90 -23.04
CA ASP A 242 -28.86 -0.66 -22.84
C ASP A 242 -29.11 -0.42 -21.35
N VAL A 243 -28.60 0.70 -20.83
CA VAL A 243 -28.73 1.08 -19.42
C VAL A 243 -29.99 1.89 -19.12
N LYS A 244 -30.79 2.27 -20.15
CA LYS A 244 -32.06 3.01 -19.96
C LYS A 244 -33.04 2.36 -18.97
N PRO A 245 -33.13 1.02 -18.85
CA PRO A 245 -34.00 0.40 -17.85
C PRO A 245 -33.57 0.63 -16.39
N LEU A 246 -32.32 1.08 -16.14
CA LEU A 246 -31.80 1.32 -14.80
C LEU A 246 -32.31 2.65 -14.24
N THR A 247 -33.48 2.62 -13.60
CA THR A 247 -34.16 3.82 -13.09
C THR A 247 -34.20 3.89 -11.57
N HIS A 248 -33.87 2.80 -10.86
CA HIS A 248 -33.90 2.78 -9.40
C HIS A 248 -32.74 3.60 -8.82
N GLN A 249 -32.98 4.28 -7.71
CA GLN A 249 -31.97 5.15 -7.08
C GLN A 249 -30.63 4.44 -6.79
N GLN A 250 -30.70 3.17 -6.35
CA GLN A 250 -29.50 2.37 -6.04
C GLN A 250 -28.72 1.94 -7.29
N GLU A 251 -29.39 1.78 -8.43
CA GLU A 251 -28.74 1.52 -9.71
C GLU A 251 -27.98 2.76 -10.16
N ILE A 252 -28.65 3.92 -10.14
CA ILE A 252 -28.06 5.21 -10.52
C ILE A 252 -26.87 5.55 -9.62
N ALA A 253 -26.99 5.35 -8.31
CA ALA A 253 -25.91 5.58 -7.35
C ALA A 253 -24.71 4.66 -7.64
N LEU A 254 -24.94 3.37 -7.93
CA LEU A 254 -23.88 2.44 -8.28
C LEU A 254 -23.19 2.80 -9.61
N VAL A 255 -23.96 3.18 -10.63
CA VAL A 255 -23.41 3.65 -11.93
C VAL A 255 -22.52 4.88 -11.73
N LYS A 256 -22.98 5.87 -10.97
CA LYS A 256 -22.19 7.07 -10.66
C LYS A 256 -20.88 6.72 -9.95
N LEU A 257 -20.93 5.80 -8.99
CA LEU A 257 -19.73 5.41 -8.25
C LEU A 257 -18.74 4.63 -9.13
N LEU A 258 -19.23 3.75 -10.00
CA LEU A 258 -18.39 3.06 -10.99
C LEU A 258 -17.70 4.04 -11.95
N ALA A 259 -18.43 5.04 -12.44
CA ALA A 259 -17.89 6.04 -13.35
C ALA A 259 -16.75 6.88 -12.74
N ARG A 260 -16.69 7.00 -11.41
CA ARG A 260 -15.63 7.74 -10.70
C ARG A 260 -14.31 6.98 -10.54
N PHE A 261 -14.28 5.67 -10.82
CA PHE A 261 -13.07 4.87 -10.56
C PHE A 261 -11.80 5.43 -11.25
N PRO A 262 -11.81 5.84 -12.53
CA PRO A 262 -10.61 6.38 -13.18
C PRO A 262 -10.07 7.65 -12.50
N ASP A 263 -10.96 8.53 -12.05
CA ASP A 263 -10.58 9.76 -11.34
C ASP A 263 -9.95 9.45 -9.98
N VAL A 264 -10.51 8.47 -9.25
CA VAL A 264 -9.94 8.01 -7.98
C VAL A 264 -8.53 7.45 -8.19
N ILE A 265 -8.31 6.66 -9.24
CA ILE A 265 -6.97 6.15 -9.56
C ILE A 265 -6.01 7.30 -9.89
N LYS A 266 -6.44 8.25 -10.73
CA LYS A 266 -5.62 9.40 -11.09
C LYS A 266 -5.24 10.23 -9.86
N GLU A 267 -6.18 10.47 -8.96
CA GLU A 267 -5.95 11.19 -7.71
C GLU A 267 -5.01 10.43 -6.77
N ALA A 268 -5.21 9.12 -6.61
CA ALA A 268 -4.35 8.25 -5.80
C ALA A 268 -2.90 8.24 -6.32
N CYS A 269 -2.71 8.09 -7.63
CA CYS A 269 -1.38 8.11 -8.25
C CYS A 269 -0.71 9.49 -8.14
N GLY A 270 -1.41 10.57 -8.47
CA GLY A 270 -0.84 11.93 -8.42
C GLY A 270 -0.37 12.32 -7.02
N ASN A 271 -1.09 11.86 -5.99
CA ASN A 271 -0.81 12.18 -4.60
C ASN A 271 -0.02 11.10 -3.85
N ASN A 272 0.29 9.95 -4.47
CA ASN A 272 0.85 8.76 -3.80
C ASN A 272 0.01 8.31 -2.59
N ARG A 273 -1.32 8.28 -2.75
CA ARG A 273 -2.29 8.00 -1.68
C ARG A 273 -3.13 6.75 -1.97
N PRO A 274 -2.61 5.55 -1.67
CA PRO A 274 -3.34 4.29 -1.91
C PRO A 274 -4.63 4.18 -1.07
N ASN A 275 -4.71 4.90 0.05
CA ASN A 275 -5.91 4.92 0.89
C ASN A 275 -7.14 5.44 0.16
N LEU A 276 -7.00 6.29 -0.87
CA LEU A 276 -8.13 6.74 -1.68
C LEU A 276 -8.78 5.58 -2.42
N VAL A 277 -7.98 4.63 -2.93
CA VAL A 277 -8.47 3.41 -3.59
C VAL A 277 -9.16 2.49 -2.60
N ALA A 278 -8.56 2.27 -1.42
CA ALA A 278 -9.17 1.45 -0.37
C ALA A 278 -10.54 2.02 0.08
N ASN A 279 -10.61 3.32 0.38
CA ASN A 279 -11.84 4.03 0.73
C ASN A 279 -12.90 3.87 -0.36
N TYR A 280 -12.54 4.11 -1.61
CA TYR A 280 -13.45 3.94 -2.74
C TYR A 280 -14.00 2.52 -2.88
N LEU A 281 -13.16 1.48 -2.69
CA LEU A 281 -13.60 0.09 -2.84
C LEU A 281 -14.59 -0.33 -1.76
N TYR A 282 -14.43 0.18 -0.53
CA TYR A 282 -15.44 0.00 0.50
C TYR A 282 -16.76 0.66 0.12
N ASP A 283 -16.73 1.92 -0.30
CA ASP A 283 -17.95 2.64 -0.73
C ASP A 283 -18.64 1.90 -1.88
N LEU A 284 -17.86 1.37 -2.82
CA LEU A 284 -18.35 0.58 -3.94
C LEU A 284 -18.99 -0.74 -3.48
N ALA A 285 -18.33 -1.46 -2.57
CA ALA A 285 -18.88 -2.69 -1.99
C ALA A 285 -20.17 -2.42 -1.20
N ALA A 286 -20.22 -1.33 -0.42
CA ALA A 286 -21.40 -0.92 0.32
C ALA A 286 -22.56 -0.58 -0.62
N GLN A 287 -22.32 0.24 -1.64
CA GLN A 287 -23.33 0.61 -2.63
C GLN A 287 -23.82 -0.60 -3.43
N PHE A 288 -22.93 -1.53 -3.78
CA PHE A 288 -23.30 -2.78 -4.44
C PHE A 288 -24.22 -3.64 -3.57
N ASN A 289 -23.93 -3.73 -2.27
CA ASN A 289 -24.78 -4.46 -1.32
C ASN A 289 -26.17 -3.82 -1.19
N GLN A 290 -26.27 -2.49 -1.20
CA GLN A 290 -27.56 -1.78 -1.23
C GLN A 290 -28.33 -2.06 -2.52
N PHE A 291 -27.66 -1.95 -3.68
CA PHE A 291 -28.24 -2.32 -4.98
C PHE A 291 -28.75 -3.76 -4.97
N TYR A 292 -27.96 -4.73 -4.52
CA TYR A 292 -28.35 -6.14 -4.54
C TYR A 292 -29.57 -6.44 -3.65
N ARG A 293 -29.68 -5.76 -2.49
CA ARG A 293 -30.82 -5.90 -1.58
C ARG A 293 -32.09 -5.32 -2.17
N ASP A 294 -32.02 -4.14 -2.78
CA ASP A 294 -33.20 -3.37 -3.17
C ASP A 294 -33.62 -3.64 -4.63
N CYS A 295 -32.72 -4.17 -5.47
CA CYS A 295 -32.94 -4.41 -6.90
C CYS A 295 -32.75 -5.89 -7.25
N PRO A 296 -33.84 -6.68 -7.39
CA PRO A 296 -33.74 -8.07 -7.80
C PRO A 296 -33.02 -8.22 -9.14
N VAL A 297 -31.87 -8.90 -9.16
CA VAL A 297 -31.09 -9.10 -10.39
C VAL A 297 -31.64 -10.26 -11.21
N ILE A 298 -31.46 -11.50 -10.74
CA ILE A 298 -31.85 -12.71 -11.48
C ILE A 298 -33.37 -12.77 -11.73
N LYS A 299 -34.15 -12.32 -10.75
CA LYS A 299 -35.61 -12.30 -10.76
C LYS A 299 -36.19 -10.95 -11.20
N ALA A 300 -35.46 -10.15 -11.98
CA ALA A 300 -35.99 -8.89 -12.49
C ALA A 300 -37.25 -9.10 -13.34
N GLU A 301 -38.11 -8.09 -13.38
CA GLU A 301 -39.45 -8.14 -13.98
C GLU A 301 -39.45 -8.53 -15.46
N ASN A 302 -38.44 -8.09 -16.20
CA ASN A 302 -38.30 -8.39 -17.62
C ASN A 302 -36.84 -8.61 -18.00
N LYS A 303 -36.63 -9.24 -19.16
CA LYS A 303 -35.31 -9.59 -19.70
C LYS A 303 -34.42 -8.36 -19.85
N LYS A 304 -34.91 -7.24 -20.40
CA LYS A 304 -34.11 -6.04 -20.62
C LYS A 304 -33.55 -5.47 -19.32
N LEU A 305 -34.38 -5.38 -18.28
CA LEU A 305 -33.96 -4.90 -16.96
C LEU A 305 -32.97 -5.88 -16.29
N ARG A 306 -33.22 -7.19 -16.39
CA ARG A 306 -32.30 -8.22 -15.88
C ARG A 306 -30.92 -8.08 -16.52
N ASP A 307 -30.89 -8.00 -17.84
CA ASP A 307 -29.67 -7.97 -18.64
C ASP A 307 -28.87 -6.68 -18.33
N ALA A 308 -29.55 -5.53 -18.18
CA ALA A 308 -28.94 -4.28 -17.72
C ALA A 308 -28.37 -4.38 -16.29
N ARG A 309 -29.09 -5.02 -15.36
CA ARG A 309 -28.61 -5.25 -13.98
C ARG A 309 -27.41 -6.21 -13.94
N LEU A 310 -27.39 -7.23 -14.79
CA LEU A 310 -26.26 -8.15 -14.90
C LEU A 310 -25.01 -7.46 -15.45
N ALA A 311 -25.17 -6.55 -16.43
CA ALA A 311 -24.09 -5.71 -16.90
C ALA A 311 -23.52 -4.82 -15.78
N LEU A 312 -24.40 -4.29 -14.91
CA LEU A 312 -23.99 -3.51 -13.74
C LEU A 312 -23.21 -4.38 -12.72
N VAL A 313 -23.67 -5.59 -12.43
CA VAL A 313 -22.95 -6.56 -11.57
C VAL A 313 -21.58 -6.90 -12.15
N GLN A 314 -21.49 -7.11 -13.47
CA GLN A 314 -20.23 -7.37 -14.15
C GLN A 314 -19.26 -6.20 -14.03
N ALA A 315 -19.72 -4.97 -14.28
CA ALA A 315 -18.91 -3.77 -14.11
C ALA A 315 -18.40 -3.63 -12.67
N THR A 316 -19.24 -3.89 -11.67
CA THR A 316 -18.82 -3.89 -10.26
C THR A 316 -17.78 -4.96 -9.96
N SER A 317 -17.97 -6.20 -10.43
CA SER A 317 -16.99 -7.27 -10.24
C SER A 317 -15.63 -6.90 -10.82
N ILE A 318 -15.59 -6.37 -12.06
CA ILE A 318 -14.35 -5.94 -12.69
C ILE A 318 -13.68 -4.81 -11.90
N THR A 319 -14.43 -3.78 -11.50
CA THR A 319 -13.89 -2.65 -10.75
C THR A 319 -13.35 -3.06 -9.38
N LEU A 320 -14.08 -3.90 -8.64
CA LEU A 320 -13.62 -4.43 -7.35
C LEU A 320 -12.34 -5.26 -7.51
N ARG A 321 -12.30 -6.15 -8.51
CA ARG A 321 -11.10 -6.96 -8.80
C ARG A 321 -9.89 -6.10 -9.13
N ASN A 322 -10.07 -5.11 -10.01
CA ASN A 322 -8.99 -4.21 -10.42
C ASN A 322 -8.48 -3.37 -9.25
N GLY A 323 -9.37 -2.83 -8.42
CA GLY A 323 -8.97 -2.07 -7.24
C GLY A 323 -8.28 -2.92 -6.19
N LEU A 324 -8.79 -4.12 -5.90
CA LEU A 324 -8.14 -5.06 -4.97
C LEU A 324 -6.74 -5.44 -5.48
N TYR A 325 -6.60 -5.74 -6.78
CA TYR A 325 -5.31 -6.00 -7.41
C TYR A 325 -4.32 -4.84 -7.26
N LEU A 326 -4.76 -3.59 -7.46
CA LEU A 326 -3.91 -2.41 -7.26
C LEU A 326 -3.45 -2.25 -5.81
N LEU A 327 -4.19 -2.79 -4.84
CA LEU A 327 -3.81 -2.83 -3.43
C LEU A 327 -2.97 -4.07 -3.07
N GLY A 328 -2.68 -4.98 -4.03
CA GLY A 328 -2.04 -6.27 -3.79
C GLY A 328 -2.90 -7.22 -2.97
N ILE A 329 -4.22 -7.13 -3.09
CA ILE A 329 -5.20 -7.94 -2.37
C ILE A 329 -5.90 -8.86 -3.37
N SER A 330 -6.01 -10.14 -3.02
CA SER A 330 -6.75 -11.11 -3.83
C SER A 330 -8.25 -10.82 -3.85
N ALA A 331 -8.88 -11.03 -4.99
CA ALA A 331 -10.33 -10.88 -5.21
C ALA A 331 -10.99 -12.27 -5.37
N PRO A 332 -11.37 -12.95 -4.27
CA PRO A 332 -11.92 -14.30 -4.34
C PRO A 332 -13.26 -14.34 -5.09
N GLU A 333 -13.49 -15.38 -5.88
CA GLU A 333 -14.77 -15.63 -6.59
C GLU A 333 -15.78 -16.44 -5.76
N GLU A 334 -15.33 -16.99 -4.63
CA GLU A 334 -16.10 -17.72 -3.62
C GLU A 334 -15.53 -17.37 -2.23
N MET A 335 -16.41 -17.07 -1.28
CA MET A 335 -16.08 -16.78 0.13
C MET A 335 -17.05 -17.46 1.09
#